data_AF-A0AAP0GDM7-F1
#
_entry.id   AF-A0AAP0GDM7-F1
#
_cell.length_a   1.000
_cell.length_b   1.000
_cell.length_c   1.000
_cell.angle_alpha   90.00
_cell.angle_beta   90.00
_cell.angle_gamma   90.00
#
_symmetry.space_group_name_H-M   'P 1'
#
loop_
_entity.id
_entity.type
_entity.pdbx_description
1 polymer ?
#
loop_
_entity_poly.entity_id
_entity_poly.type
_entity_poly.pdbx_seq_one_letter_code
_entity_poly.pdbx_strand_id
1 'polypeptide(L)'
;MLSFNDKITLEINAGLAGLRVGYGAFPLSIIQYLWRAKQPYNVSVAAEVSACAALQNPGYLERVKSLLVQERERLFKLLEDVPYLKPFPSFSNFILCEVILGKDAKKLKEDLASIGVMIRHYNNKELRGYVRVSVGMPEHTDSLLRCLKLLQ
;
A
#
# COMPACT_ATOMS: atom_id res chain seq x y z
N MET A 1 -29.10 1.91 11.70
CA MET A 1 -28.95 0.61 11.02
C MET A 1 -28.35 0.90 9.64
N LEU A 2 -27.01 0.89 9.51
CA LEU A 2 -26.33 1.09 8.22
C LEU A 2 -25.38 -0.11 8.03
N SER A 3 -25.75 -0.98 7.10
CA SER A 3 -24.98 -2.16 6.72
C SER A 3 -23.99 -1.76 5.63
N PHE A 4 -22.76 -1.39 6.02
CA PHE A 4 -21.63 -1.27 5.09
C PHE A 4 -20.84 -2.57 5.14
N ASN A 5 -20.72 -3.23 3.98
CA ASN A 5 -20.20 -4.58 3.84
C ASN A 5 -18.67 -4.64 3.64
N ASP A 6 -17.95 -3.57 3.99
CA ASP A 6 -16.53 -3.43 3.72
C ASP A 6 -15.68 -3.54 4.99
N LYS A 7 -14.71 -4.46 4.98
CA LYS A 7 -13.59 -4.44 5.92
C LYS A 7 -12.67 -3.28 5.56
N ILE A 8 -12.90 -2.10 6.16
CA ILE A 8 -12.04 -0.93 5.97
C ILE A 8 -11.01 -0.90 7.10
N THR A 9 -9.74 -1.15 6.76
CA THR A 9 -8.63 -0.99 7.71
C THR A 9 -8.15 0.46 7.66
N LEU A 10 -8.39 1.23 8.73
CA LEU A 10 -8.04 2.67 8.81
C LEU A 10 -6.52 2.93 8.83
N GLU A 11 -5.72 1.94 9.21
CA GLU A 11 -4.25 2.03 9.21
C GLU A 11 -3.70 2.50 7.85
N ILE A 12 -4.32 2.06 6.76
CA ILE A 12 -3.86 2.31 5.39
C ILE A 12 -4.46 3.61 4.83
N ASN A 13 -5.74 3.88 5.14
CA ASN A 13 -6.48 4.99 4.53
C ASN A 13 -6.24 6.35 5.22
N ALA A 14 -5.84 6.36 6.50
CA ALA A 14 -5.65 7.59 7.27
C ALA A 14 -4.18 7.89 7.62
N GLY A 15 -3.22 7.10 7.12
CA GLY A 15 -1.79 7.27 7.47
C GLY A 15 -1.45 6.89 8.91
N LEU A 16 -2.34 6.16 9.59
CA LEU A 16 -2.23 5.77 11.00
C LEU A 16 -1.50 4.42 11.20
N ALA A 17 -0.59 4.05 10.28
CA ALA A 17 0.13 2.77 10.31
C ALA A 17 0.90 2.53 11.62
N GLY A 18 1.26 3.60 12.35
CA GLY A 18 1.90 3.52 13.66
C GLY A 18 0.97 3.25 14.85
N LEU A 19 -0.34 3.51 14.71
CA LEU A 19 -1.31 3.44 15.82
C LEU A 19 -2.12 2.13 15.82
N ARG A 20 -2.03 1.33 14.75
CA ARG A 20 -2.65 0.02 14.59
C ARG A 20 -4.14 -0.05 14.97
N VAL A 21 -4.97 0.70 14.23
CA VAL A 21 -6.42 0.72 14.42
C VAL A 21 -7.13 0.24 13.18
N GLY A 22 -7.87 -0.87 13.33
CA GLY A 22 -8.81 -1.37 12.34
C GLY A 22 -10.22 -1.47 12.92
N TYR A 23 -11.22 -1.24 12.10
CA TYR A 23 -12.61 -1.58 12.42
C TYR A 23 -13.15 -2.58 11.40
N GLY A 24 -14.17 -3.34 11.78
CA GLY A 24 -14.83 -4.26 10.88
C GLY A 24 -16.32 -4.27 11.17
N ALA A 25 -17.12 -4.25 10.10
CA ALA A 25 -18.56 -4.40 10.17
C ALA A 25 -18.92 -5.88 9.92
N PHE A 26 -19.73 -6.47 10.79
CA PHE A 26 -20.12 -7.87 10.71
C PHE A 26 -21.60 -8.05 11.09
N PRO A 27 -22.29 -9.06 10.55
CA PRO A 27 -23.60 -9.47 11.02
C PRO A 27 -23.61 -9.80 12.52
N LEU A 28 -24.73 -9.50 13.20
CA LEU A 28 -24.88 -9.77 14.64
C LEU A 28 -24.64 -11.24 15.00
N SER A 29 -24.97 -12.17 14.12
CA SER A 29 -24.74 -13.61 14.31
C SER A 29 -23.26 -13.97 14.43
N ILE A 30 -22.38 -13.22 13.74
CA ILE A 30 -20.94 -13.47 13.71
C ILE A 30 -20.23 -12.71 14.83
N ILE A 31 -20.69 -11.50 15.16
CA ILE A 31 -20.02 -10.63 16.13
C ILE A 31 -19.98 -11.24 17.53
N GLN A 32 -20.99 -12.04 17.91
CA GLN A 32 -21.03 -12.72 19.21
C GLN A 32 -19.86 -13.70 19.40
N TYR A 33 -19.45 -14.39 18.34
CA TYR A 33 -18.29 -15.30 18.39
C TYR A 33 -16.98 -14.52 18.42
N LEU A 34 -16.90 -13.43 17.65
CA LEU A 34 -15.74 -12.55 17.60
C LEU A 34 -15.46 -11.86 18.94
N TRP A 35 -16.50 -11.41 19.65
CA TRP A 35 -16.37 -10.82 20.98
C TRP A 35 -15.80 -11.79 22.01
N ARG A 36 -16.08 -13.09 21.89
CA ARG A 36 -15.52 -14.13 22.78
C ARG A 36 -14.03 -14.38 22.52
N ALA A 37 -13.58 -14.25 21.28
CA ALA A 37 -12.19 -14.43 20.90
C ALA A 37 -11.32 -13.17 21.09
N LYS A 38 -11.96 -12.00 21.23
CA LYS A 38 -11.28 -10.70 21.36
C LYS A 38 -10.66 -10.56 22.75
N GLN A 39 -9.37 -10.22 22.80
CA GLN A 39 -8.71 -9.86 24.05
C GLN A 39 -9.21 -8.50 24.57
N PRO A 40 -9.46 -8.36 25.89
CA PRO A 40 -9.77 -7.06 26.49
C PRO A 40 -8.56 -6.11 26.37
N TYR A 41 -8.82 -4.83 26.08
CA TYR A 41 -7.84 -3.75 25.89
C TYR A 41 -6.85 -3.91 24.72
N ASN A 42 -7.37 -4.14 23.52
CA ASN A 42 -6.54 -4.34 22.33
C ASN A 42 -6.21 -3.07 21.52
N VAL A 43 -6.70 -1.90 21.94
CA VAL A 43 -6.52 -0.61 21.24
C VAL A 43 -6.08 0.45 22.24
N SER A 44 -5.07 1.26 21.87
CA SER A 44 -4.62 2.35 22.73
C SER A 44 -5.55 3.57 22.64
N VAL A 45 -5.63 4.36 23.71
CA VAL A 45 -6.47 5.56 23.78
C VAL A 45 -6.13 6.55 22.67
N ALA A 46 -4.84 6.75 22.38
CA ALA A 46 -4.38 7.61 21.29
C ALA A 46 -4.86 7.13 19.91
N ALA A 47 -4.93 5.81 19.74
CA ALA A 47 -5.43 5.17 18.53
C ALA A 47 -6.94 5.42 18.34
N GLU A 48 -7.73 5.26 19.39
CA GLU A 48 -9.17 5.47 19.37
C GLU A 48 -9.52 6.94 19.06
N VAL A 49 -8.84 7.89 19.72
CA VAL A 49 -9.00 9.32 19.46
C VAL A 49 -8.65 9.67 18.00
N SER A 50 -7.54 9.13 17.49
CA SER A 50 -7.11 9.38 16.11
C SER A 50 -8.07 8.79 15.08
N ALA A 51 -8.62 7.60 15.35
CA ALA A 51 -9.59 6.95 14.47
C ALA A 51 -10.93 7.73 14.44
N CYS A 52 -11.41 8.19 15.60
CA CYS A 52 -12.58 9.05 15.69
C CYS A 52 -12.39 10.37 14.94
N ALA A 53 -11.24 11.02 15.10
CA ALA A 53 -10.91 12.26 14.38
C ALA A 53 -10.83 12.05 12.86
N ALA A 54 -10.23 10.93 12.41
CA ALA A 54 -10.16 10.58 11.00
C ALA A 54 -11.55 10.32 10.39
N LEU A 55 -12.43 9.61 11.11
CA LEU A 55 -13.81 9.34 10.67
C LEU A 55 -14.69 10.60 10.64
N GLN A 56 -14.42 11.58 11.50
CA GLN A 56 -15.14 12.86 11.52
C GLN A 56 -14.72 13.80 10.39
N ASN A 57 -13.65 13.49 9.64
CA ASN A 57 -13.17 14.33 8.54
C ASN A 57 -13.21 13.61 7.18
N PRO A 58 -14.41 13.37 6.63
CA PRO A 58 -14.56 12.68 5.34
C PRO A 58 -13.91 13.44 4.18
N GLY A 59 -13.85 14.79 4.26
CA GLY A 59 -13.20 15.62 3.24
C GLY A 59 -11.69 15.42 3.15
N TYR A 60 -11.02 15.17 4.28
CA TYR A 60 -9.60 14.82 4.31
C TYR A 60 -9.36 13.44 3.67
N LEU A 61 -10.17 12.44 4.00
CA LEU A 61 -10.04 11.09 3.45
C LEU A 61 -10.25 11.06 1.94
N GLU A 62 -11.25 11.75 1.40
CA GLU A 62 -11.47 11.84 -0.05
C GLU A 62 -10.35 12.59 -0.76
N ARG A 63 -9.76 13.63 -0.14
CA ARG A 63 -8.58 14.31 -0.68
C ARG A 63 -7.35 13.40 -0.72
N VAL A 64 -7.07 12.66 0.35
CA VAL A 64 -5.94 11.71 0.40
C VAL A 64 -6.13 10.61 -0.64
N LYS A 65 -7.35 10.09 -0.78
CA LYS A 65 -7.70 9.09 -1.78
C LYS A 65 -7.51 9.61 -3.20
N SER A 66 -7.97 10.82 -3.53
CA SER A 66 -7.82 11.38 -4.87
C SER A 66 -6.35 11.62 -5.23
N LEU A 67 -5.55 12.13 -4.27
CA LEU A 67 -4.11 12.28 -4.43
C LEU A 67 -3.41 10.93 -4.65
N LEU A 68 -3.76 9.90 -3.88
CA LEU A 68 -3.21 8.55 -4.06
C LEU A 68 -3.56 7.94 -5.42
N VAL A 69 -4.79 8.16 -5.91
CA VAL A 69 -5.20 7.66 -7.22
C VAL A 69 -4.42 8.35 -8.34
N GLN A 70 -4.27 9.68 -8.28
CA GLN A 70 -3.49 10.45 -9.25
C GLN A 70 -2.01 10.02 -9.26
N GLU A 71 -1.40 9.90 -8.08
CA GLU A 71 0.01 9.48 -7.97
C GLU A 71 0.22 8.02 -8.40
N ARG A 72 -0.75 7.14 -8.16
CA ARG A 72 -0.71 5.77 -8.66
C ARG A 72 -0.74 5.72 -10.19
N GLU A 73 -1.63 6.49 -10.82
CA GLU A 73 -1.71 6.56 -12.28
C GLU A 73 -0.43 7.14 -12.88
N ARG A 74 0.14 8.17 -12.26
CA ARG A 74 1.45 8.73 -12.62
C ARG A 74 2.55 7.68 -12.51
N LEU A 75 2.66 7.01 -11.37
CA LEU A 75 3.66 5.96 -11.14
C LEU A 75 3.52 4.82 -12.17
N PHE A 76 2.30 4.39 -12.48
CA PHE A 76 2.04 3.34 -13.47
C PHE A 76 2.61 3.71 -14.84
N LYS A 77 2.32 4.91 -15.35
CA LYS A 77 2.83 5.39 -16.65
C LYS A 77 4.35 5.47 -16.67
N LEU A 78 4.94 6.02 -15.60
CA LEU A 78 6.40 6.14 -15.49
C LEU A 78 7.11 4.78 -15.43
N LEU A 79 6.48 3.76 -14.84
CA LEU A 79 7.00 2.40 -14.82
C LEU A 79 6.81 1.68 -16.16
N GLU A 80 5.77 2.02 -16.91
CA GLU A 80 5.52 1.52 -18.26
C GLU A 80 6.55 2.05 -19.27
N ASP A 81 7.04 3.28 -19.07
CA ASP A 81 8.14 3.86 -19.87
C ASP A 81 9.50 3.15 -19.67
N VAL A 82 9.65 2.29 -18.66
CA VAL A 82 10.90 1.57 -18.39
C VAL A 82 10.91 0.26 -19.17
N PRO A 83 11.83 0.06 -20.14
CA PRO A 83 11.72 -1.03 -21.11
C PRO A 83 11.89 -2.44 -20.54
N TYR A 84 12.51 -2.57 -19.37
CA TYR A 84 12.72 -3.86 -18.70
C TYR A 84 11.72 -4.12 -17.56
N LEU A 85 10.68 -3.28 -17.42
CA LEU A 85 9.61 -3.45 -16.43
C LEU A 85 8.26 -3.53 -17.13
N LYS A 86 7.38 -4.37 -16.59
CA LYS A 86 5.99 -4.47 -17.01
C LYS A 86 5.07 -4.28 -15.79
N PRO A 87 4.49 -3.09 -15.60
CA PRO A 87 3.59 -2.83 -14.48
C PRO A 87 2.21 -3.46 -14.70
N PHE A 88 1.56 -3.89 -13.62
CA PHE A 88 0.17 -4.39 -13.61
C PHE A 88 -0.78 -3.39 -12.95
N PRO A 89 -2.00 -3.20 -13.49
CA PRO A 89 -2.97 -2.29 -12.89
C PRO A 89 -3.36 -2.79 -11.50
N SER A 90 -3.30 -1.91 -10.51
CA SER A 90 -3.62 -2.21 -9.11
C SER A 90 -4.62 -1.21 -8.56
N PHE A 91 -5.57 -1.71 -7.77
CA PHE A 91 -6.54 -0.86 -7.06
C PHE A 91 -6.06 -0.46 -5.66
N SER A 92 -4.88 -0.90 -5.24
CA SER A 92 -4.31 -0.63 -3.92
C SER A 92 -3.20 0.44 -3.97
N ASN A 93 -2.53 0.67 -2.83
CA ASN A 93 -1.41 1.61 -2.65
C ASN A 93 -0.04 1.02 -3.08
N PHE A 94 -0.05 0.02 -3.95
CA PHE A 94 1.16 -0.60 -4.50
C PHE A 94 0.90 -1.06 -5.93
N ILE A 95 1.95 -1.08 -6.73
CA ILE A 95 1.96 -1.58 -8.11
C ILE A 95 2.89 -2.78 -8.14
N LEU A 96 2.40 -3.88 -8.74
CA LEU A 96 3.23 -5.05 -9.02
C LEU A 96 3.84 -4.86 -10.40
N CYS A 97 5.15 -5.09 -10.52
CA CYS A 97 5.87 -5.01 -11.78
C CYS A 97 6.60 -6.32 -12.02
N GLU A 98 6.46 -6.86 -13.22
CA GLU A 98 7.29 -7.96 -13.70
C GLU A 98 8.59 -7.39 -14.27
N VAL A 99 9.73 -7.97 -13.89
CA VAL A 99 11.03 -7.65 -14.45
C VAL A 99 11.24 -8.57 -15.66
N ILE A 100 11.33 -7.96 -16.83
CA ILE A 100 11.45 -8.65 -18.11
C ILE A 100 12.86 -8.47 -18.70
N LEU A 101 13.07 -8.93 -19.94
CA LEU A 101 14.34 -8.82 -20.67
C LEU A 101 15.54 -9.51 -19.99
N GLY A 102 15.28 -10.59 -19.24
CA GLY A 102 16.34 -11.38 -18.60
C GLY A 102 17.04 -10.68 -17.44
N LYS A 103 16.55 -9.52 -16.98
CA LYS A 103 17.01 -8.90 -15.73
C LYS A 103 16.47 -9.69 -14.53
N ASP A 104 17.32 -9.85 -13.51
CA ASP A 104 16.92 -10.50 -12.26
C ASP A 104 16.25 -9.48 -11.33
N ALA A 105 15.01 -9.75 -10.94
CA ALA A 105 14.25 -8.94 -10.00
C ALA A 105 14.94 -8.81 -8.64
N LYS A 106 15.67 -9.84 -8.20
CA LYS A 106 16.44 -9.80 -6.96
C LYS A 106 17.60 -8.81 -7.07
N LYS A 107 18.34 -8.87 -8.17
CA LYS A 107 19.46 -7.96 -8.45
C LYS A 107 18.98 -6.50 -8.55
N LEU A 108 17.87 -6.26 -9.26
CA LEU A 108 17.25 -4.94 -9.33
C LEU A 108 16.91 -4.38 -7.92
N LYS A 109 16.38 -5.23 -7.04
CA LYS A 109 16.11 -4.85 -5.64
C LYS A 109 17.38 -4.52 -4.86
N GLU A 110 18.48 -5.23 -5.09
CA GLU A 110 19.77 -4.98 -4.44
C GLU A 110 20.40 -3.67 -4.95
N ASP A 111 20.38 -3.46 -6.27
CA ASP A 111 20.88 -2.25 -6.92
C ASP A 111 20.10 -1.01 -6.44
N LEU A 112 18.76 -1.07 -6.42
CA LEU A 112 17.94 0.01 -5.89
C LEU A 112 18.18 0.26 -4.39
N ALA A 113 18.35 -0.81 -3.60
CA ALA A 113 18.65 -0.68 -2.18
C ALA A 113 20.00 0.01 -1.93
N SER A 114 21.00 -0.20 -2.80
CA SER A 114 22.30 0.47 -2.70
C SER A 114 22.21 2.00 -2.92
N ILE A 115 21.20 2.44 -3.66
CA ILE A 115 20.93 3.87 -3.94
C ILE A 115 19.94 4.46 -2.91
N GLY A 116 19.53 3.67 -1.91
CA GLY A 116 18.61 4.09 -0.85
C GLY A 116 17.13 3.92 -1.20
N VAL A 117 16.79 3.24 -2.29
CA VAL A 117 15.40 2.96 -2.70
C VAL A 117 15.03 1.51 -2.38
N MET A 118 14.17 1.34 -1.37
CA MET A 118 13.80 0.00 -0.90
C MET A 118 12.49 -0.49 -1.54
N ILE A 119 12.62 -1.38 -2.53
CA ILE A 119 11.49 -2.08 -3.14
C ILE A 119 11.28 -3.47 -2.51
N ARG A 120 10.06 -3.98 -2.57
CA ARG A 120 9.72 -5.30 -2.01
C ARG A 120 9.78 -6.36 -3.11
N HIS A 121 10.66 -7.35 -2.92
CA HIS A 121 10.75 -8.52 -3.76
C HIS A 121 10.39 -9.77 -2.93
N TYR A 122 9.67 -10.72 -3.53
CA TYR A 122 9.30 -11.97 -2.89
C TYR A 122 10.06 -13.12 -3.54
N ASN A 123 10.86 -13.85 -2.74
CA ASN A 123 11.62 -15.00 -3.22
C ASN A 123 10.78 -16.30 -3.34
N ASN A 124 9.48 -16.16 -3.65
CA ASN A 124 8.59 -17.30 -3.86
C ASN A 124 8.68 -17.75 -5.32
N LYS A 125 8.48 -19.05 -5.57
CA LYS A 125 8.62 -19.65 -6.91
C LYS A 125 7.75 -18.96 -7.98
N GLU A 126 6.57 -18.47 -7.58
CA GLU A 126 5.62 -17.76 -8.45
C GLU A 126 5.93 -16.26 -8.63
N LEU A 127 6.64 -15.63 -7.68
CA LEU A 127 6.90 -14.18 -7.65
C LEU A 127 8.38 -13.80 -7.88
N ARG A 128 9.22 -14.77 -8.25
CA ARG A 128 10.67 -14.57 -8.43
C ARG A 128 10.99 -13.54 -9.51
N GLY A 129 10.14 -13.36 -10.51
CA GLY A 129 10.29 -12.34 -11.56
C GLY A 129 9.66 -10.98 -11.22
N TYR A 130 9.08 -10.81 -10.03
CA TYR A 130 8.22 -9.68 -9.74
C TYR A 130 8.77 -8.82 -8.61
N VAL A 131 8.56 -7.51 -8.74
CA VAL A 131 8.85 -6.51 -7.72
C VAL A 131 7.57 -5.74 -7.40
N ARG A 132 7.39 -5.41 -6.13
CA ARG A 132 6.27 -4.60 -5.65
C ARG A 132 6.79 -3.23 -5.23
N VAL A 133 6.29 -2.21 -5.91
CA VAL A 133 6.59 -0.80 -5.63
C VAL A 133 5.39 -0.22 -4.88
N SER A 134 5.63 0.37 -3.71
CA SER A 134 4.57 1.09 -2.98
C SER A 134 4.45 2.51 -3.52
N VAL A 135 3.21 2.97 -3.68
CA VAL A 135 2.92 4.36 -4.06
C VAL A 135 3.18 5.23 -2.83
N GLY A 136 4.18 6.10 -2.92
CA GLY A 136 4.59 7.00 -1.85
C GLY A 136 4.27 8.46 -2.20
N MET A 137 5.12 9.36 -1.72
CA MET A 137 5.10 10.76 -2.13
C MET A 137 5.64 10.93 -3.57
N PRO A 138 5.23 11.99 -4.29
CA PRO A 138 5.70 12.25 -5.65
C PRO A 138 7.23 12.29 -5.77
N GLU A 139 7.93 12.82 -4.76
CA GLU A 139 9.39 12.93 -4.73
C GLU A 139 10.07 11.56 -4.65
N HIS A 140 9.42 10.59 -4.00
CA HIS A 140 9.90 9.20 -3.96
C HIS A 140 9.73 8.53 -5.32
N THR A 141 8.62 8.78 -6.01
CA THR A 141 8.39 8.30 -7.38
C THR A 141 9.44 8.84 -8.34
N ASP A 142 9.74 10.14 -8.26
CA ASP A 142 10.77 10.76 -9.11
C ASP A 142 12.17 10.22 -8.81
N SER A 143 12.48 9.96 -7.54
CA SER A 143 13.76 9.36 -7.13
C SER A 143 13.89 7.91 -7.62
N LEU A 144 12.82 7.11 -7.51
CA LEU A 144 12.79 5.75 -8.04
C LEU A 144 13.05 5.75 -9.56
N LEU A 145 12.37 6.63 -10.31
CA LEU A 145 12.52 6.69 -11.76
C LEU A 145 13.94 7.09 -12.18
N ARG A 146 14.56 8.05 -11.47
CA ARG A 146 15.97 8.41 -11.70
C ARG A 146 16.87 7.20 -11.52
N CYS A 147 16.68 6.42 -10.47
CA CYS A 147 17.47 5.21 -10.21
C CYS A 147 17.25 4.15 -11.30
N LEU A 148 16.01 3.94 -11.73
CA LEU A 148 15.68 2.98 -12.80
C LEU A 148 16.30 3.37 -14.14
N LYS A 149 16.39 4.67 -14.46
CA LYS A 149 17.07 5.16 -15.67
C LYS A 149 18.60 5.01 -15.58
N LEU A 150 19.19 5.13 -14.39
CA LEU A 150 20.63 4.89 -14.19
C LEU A 150 21.01 3.41 -14.31
N LEU A 151 20.09 2.51 -13.96
CA LEU A 151 20.27 1.05 -14.02
C LEU A 151 19.84 0.44 -15.37
N GLN A 152 19.57 1.28 -16.37
CA GLN A 152 19.07 0.85 -17.68
C GLN A 152 20.11 0.08 -18.47
#